data_AF-A0A2B8AS83-F1
#
_entry.id   AF-A0A2B8AS83-F1
#
_cell.length_a   1.000
_cell.length_b   1.000
_cell.length_c   1.000
_cell.angle_alpha   90.00
_cell.angle_beta   90.00
_cell.angle_gamma   90.00
#
_symmetry.space_group_name_H-M   'P 1'
#
loop_
_entity.id
_entity.type
_entity.pdbx_description
1 polymer ?
#
loop_
_entity_poly.entity_id
_entity_poly.type
_entity_poly.pdbx_seq_one_letter_code
_entity_poly.pdbx_strand_id
1 'polypeptide(L)'
;MFVRTRIAAAAASTVIAAGCLVATAGPAGAAEQGASSCYGDASSYTKASGQHLYPNYPTLNYLLTTTSCADINIKTGTDRYVKVCFHPQSGGTECQSGYKLAKAGSWTVVATNVKDRTRYQFYFRSDAKSTGHIAD
;
A
#
# COMPACT_ATOMS: atom_id res chain seq x y z
N MET A 1 15.93 58.87 30.71
CA MET A 1 15.18 59.88 29.92
C MET A 1 14.82 59.17 28.62
N PHE A 2 13.61 58.65 28.40
CA PHE A 2 12.25 59.20 28.46
C PHE A 2 11.30 58.25 29.25
N VAL A 3 10.56 58.69 30.28
CA VAL A 3 9.15 59.15 30.30
C VAL A 3 8.17 58.06 29.80
N ARG A 4 7.56 57.22 30.66
CA ARG A 4 6.36 57.41 31.54
C ARG A 4 5.00 57.02 30.89
N THR A 5 4.43 55.93 31.42
CA THR A 5 3.04 55.79 31.95
C THR A 5 1.85 55.35 31.05
N ARG A 6 1.00 54.50 31.68
CA ARG A 6 -0.49 54.34 31.63
C ARG A 6 -0.99 53.04 31.00
N ILE A 7 -1.53 52.11 31.81
CA ILE A 7 -2.95 51.97 32.25
C ILE A 7 -3.83 51.64 31.02
N ALA A 8 -4.11 50.37 30.77
CA ALA A 8 -5.21 49.55 31.30
C ALA A 8 -6.51 49.64 30.48
N ALA A 9 -7.01 48.43 30.19
CA ALA A 9 -8.42 48.04 30.08
C ALA A 9 -9.25 48.42 28.85
N ALA A 10 -10.22 47.52 28.62
CA ALA A 10 -11.43 47.61 27.81
C ALA A 10 -11.26 47.44 26.29
N ALA A 11 -12.21 46.89 25.56
CA ALA A 11 -13.32 45.96 25.78
C ALA A 11 -13.87 45.70 24.36
N ALA A 12 -14.65 44.63 24.24
CA ALA A 12 -15.29 44.15 23.02
C ALA A 12 -16.03 45.21 22.18
N SER A 13 -16.20 44.88 20.89
CA SER A 13 -17.35 45.14 19.97
C SER A 13 -16.80 45.45 18.56
N THR A 14 -17.31 45.03 17.40
CA THR A 14 -18.39 44.15 16.91
C THR A 14 -18.31 44.22 15.36
N VAL A 15 -18.96 43.26 14.66
CA VAL A 15 -19.36 43.26 13.22
C VAL A 15 -18.19 43.09 12.21
N ILE A 16 -18.22 42.42 11.05
CA ILE A 16 -19.19 42.00 10.00
C ILE A 16 -18.53 40.75 9.33
N ALA A 17 -19.18 39.68 8.88
CA ALA A 17 -19.89 39.62 7.61
C ALA A 17 -20.37 38.17 7.36
N ALA A 18 -21.60 38.05 6.85
CA ALA A 18 -22.09 36.84 6.22
C ALA A 18 -21.20 36.46 5.04
N GLY A 19 -20.64 35.25 5.07
CA GLY A 19 -19.91 34.65 3.96
C GLY A 19 -20.21 33.17 3.96
N CYS A 20 -21.03 32.72 3.02
CA CYS A 20 -21.33 31.33 2.76
C CYS A 20 -20.04 30.52 2.58
N LEU A 21 -19.63 29.80 3.61
CA LEU A 21 -18.69 28.70 3.50
C LEU A 21 -19.50 27.42 3.67
N VAL A 22 -20.04 26.93 2.54
CA VAL A 22 -20.35 25.52 2.42
C VAL A 22 -19.01 24.82 2.46
N ALA A 23 -18.55 24.49 3.65
CA ALA A 23 -17.45 23.57 3.84
C ALA A 23 -17.94 22.21 3.34
N THR A 24 -17.66 21.91 2.07
CA THR A 24 -17.70 20.54 1.58
C THR A 24 -16.58 19.79 2.32
N ALA A 25 -16.91 19.28 3.50
CA ALA A 25 -16.16 18.21 4.13
C ALA A 25 -16.24 17.00 3.19
N GLY A 26 -15.32 16.94 2.22
CA GLY A 26 -15.04 15.72 1.48
C GLY A 26 -14.63 14.65 2.49
N PRO A 27 -14.99 13.37 2.29
CA PRO A 27 -14.70 12.32 3.24
C PRO A 27 -13.19 12.05 3.31
N ALA A 28 -12.50 12.75 4.21
CA ALA A 28 -11.18 12.40 4.71
C ALA A 28 -11.35 11.24 5.71
N GLY A 29 -11.56 10.03 5.18
CA GLY A 29 -11.80 8.84 6.00
C GLY A 29 -12.04 7.54 5.24
N ALA A 30 -11.87 7.52 3.91
CA ALA A 30 -11.97 6.27 3.15
C ALA A 30 -10.59 5.68 2.81
N ALA A 31 -9.57 6.54 2.62
CA ALA A 31 -8.23 6.08 2.22
C ALA A 31 -7.42 5.51 3.40
N GLU A 32 -7.57 6.05 4.61
CA GLU A 32 -6.81 5.59 5.78
C GLU A 32 -7.39 4.31 6.40
N GLN A 33 -8.71 4.13 6.42
CA GLN A 33 -9.34 2.88 6.86
C GLN A 33 -8.92 1.67 5.99
N GLY A 34 -8.75 1.85 4.68
CA GLY A 34 -8.36 0.76 3.77
C GLY A 34 -6.91 0.30 3.95
N ALA A 35 -6.00 1.20 4.31
CA ALA A 35 -4.60 0.82 4.54
C ALA A 35 -4.42 0.05 5.87
N SER A 36 -5.21 0.39 6.90
CA SER A 36 -5.19 -0.31 8.19
C SER A 36 -5.82 -1.70 8.11
N SER A 37 -6.79 -1.94 7.22
CA SER A 37 -7.29 -3.29 6.91
C SER A 37 -6.32 -4.07 6.02
N CYS A 38 -5.74 -3.42 5.01
CA CYS A 38 -4.89 -4.05 4.01
C CYS A 38 -3.74 -4.85 4.64
N TYR A 39 -2.88 -4.20 5.43
CA TYR A 39 -1.75 -4.91 6.06
C TYR A 39 -2.14 -5.73 7.29
N GLY A 40 -3.35 -5.51 7.83
CA GLY A 40 -3.90 -6.29 8.94
C GLY A 40 -4.23 -7.72 8.55
N ASP A 41 -4.68 -7.92 7.31
CA ASP A 41 -5.01 -9.23 6.73
C ASP A 41 -3.82 -9.91 6.03
N ALA A 42 -2.61 -9.42 6.28
CA ALA A 42 -1.41 -9.90 5.60
C ALA A 42 -1.17 -11.41 5.81
N SER A 43 -0.95 -12.12 4.71
CA SER A 43 -0.65 -13.55 4.73
C SER A 43 0.87 -13.80 4.69
N SER A 44 1.35 -14.81 5.43
CA SER A 44 2.76 -15.21 5.37
C SER A 44 3.07 -15.99 4.11
N TYR A 45 4.27 -15.83 3.57
CA TYR A 45 4.73 -16.59 2.41
C TYR A 45 6.10 -17.24 2.64
N THR A 46 6.32 -18.36 1.96
CA THR A 46 7.65 -19.00 1.85
C THR A 46 7.86 -19.48 0.42
N LYS A 47 8.78 -18.81 -0.29
CA LYS A 47 9.33 -19.27 -1.56
C LYS A 47 10.56 -20.15 -1.29
N ALA A 48 10.53 -21.37 -1.78
CA ALA A 48 11.66 -22.30 -1.68
C ALA A 48 12.91 -21.78 -2.41
N SER A 49 14.06 -22.39 -2.10
CA SER A 49 15.30 -22.19 -2.86
C SER A 49 15.25 -22.89 -4.21
N GLY A 50 15.93 -22.35 -5.22
CA GLY A 50 15.94 -22.88 -6.59
C GLY A 50 14.68 -22.55 -7.39
N GLN A 51 13.90 -21.56 -6.94
CA GLN A 51 12.58 -21.24 -7.49
C GLN A 51 12.45 -19.74 -7.68
N HIS A 52 12.03 -19.29 -8.86
CA HIS A 52 11.82 -17.87 -9.12
C HIS A 52 10.39 -17.41 -8.82
N LEU A 53 9.42 -18.32 -8.89
CA LEU A 53 7.99 -18.01 -8.72
C LEU A 53 7.53 -18.26 -7.29
N TYR A 54 6.57 -17.46 -6.83
CA TYR A 54 5.75 -17.77 -5.66
C TYR A 54 4.29 -17.36 -5.92
N PRO A 55 3.31 -18.20 -5.57
CA PRO A 55 3.45 -19.57 -5.11
C PRO A 55 4.01 -20.46 -6.22
N ASN A 56 4.80 -21.44 -5.81
CA ASN A 56 5.28 -22.52 -6.65
C ASN A 56 5.14 -23.84 -5.87
N TYR A 57 5.53 -24.95 -6.50
CA TYR A 57 5.47 -26.32 -5.96
C TYR A 57 5.61 -26.42 -4.41
N PRO A 58 4.75 -27.19 -3.71
CA PRO A 58 3.68 -28.04 -4.26
C PRO A 58 2.42 -27.27 -4.67
N THR A 59 2.34 -25.98 -4.33
CA THR A 59 1.17 -25.14 -4.58
C THR A 59 1.26 -24.51 -5.98
N LEU A 60 1.07 -25.32 -7.03
CA LEU A 60 0.97 -24.86 -8.41
C LEU A 60 -0.43 -24.28 -8.69
N ASN A 61 -0.74 -23.13 -8.11
CA ASN A 61 -1.93 -22.38 -8.46
C ASN A 61 -1.50 -20.94 -8.72
N TYR A 62 -2.12 -19.97 -8.08
CA TYR A 62 -1.80 -18.55 -8.17
C TYR A 62 -2.27 -17.94 -6.85
N LEU A 63 -1.84 -16.73 -6.53
CA LEU A 63 -2.51 -15.90 -5.53
C LEU A 63 -3.74 -15.25 -6.18
N LEU A 64 -4.73 -14.90 -5.38
CA LEU A 64 -5.90 -14.15 -5.81
C LEU A 64 -5.99 -12.90 -4.94
N THR A 65 -5.96 -11.73 -5.58
CA THR A 65 -6.20 -10.45 -4.89
C THR A 65 -7.52 -10.49 -4.14
N THR A 66 -7.54 -9.88 -2.96
CA THR A 66 -8.70 -9.82 -2.09
C THR A 66 -9.34 -8.43 -2.17
N THR A 67 -10.33 -8.17 -1.32
CA THR A 67 -10.91 -6.83 -1.17
C THR A 67 -10.18 -6.01 -0.11
N SER A 68 -9.17 -6.57 0.56
CA SER A 68 -8.48 -5.93 1.68
C SER A 68 -7.49 -4.85 1.22
N CYS A 69 -6.89 -5.02 0.03
CA CYS A 69 -5.96 -4.05 -0.56
C CYS A 69 -6.34 -3.74 -2.01
N ALA A 70 -6.27 -2.46 -2.41
CA ALA A 70 -6.36 -2.09 -3.83
C ALA A 70 -5.07 -2.42 -4.62
N ASP A 71 -3.99 -2.77 -3.91
CA ASP A 71 -2.64 -2.93 -4.44
C ASP A 71 -2.08 -4.30 -4.03
N ILE A 72 -1.15 -4.83 -4.82
CA ILE A 72 -0.36 -6.01 -4.45
C ILE A 72 0.91 -5.56 -3.74
N ASN A 73 1.01 -5.88 -2.45
CA ASN A 73 2.10 -5.52 -1.57
C ASN A 73 2.89 -6.73 -1.10
N ILE A 74 4.20 -6.55 -0.92
CA ILE A 74 5.07 -7.57 -0.34
C ILE A 74 6.02 -6.96 0.70
N LYS A 75 6.23 -7.67 1.79
CA LYS A 75 7.26 -7.40 2.79
C LYS A 75 8.18 -8.60 2.88
N THR A 76 9.40 -8.48 2.38
CA THR A 76 10.37 -9.57 2.32
C THR A 76 11.27 -9.57 3.56
N GLY A 77 11.75 -10.73 3.99
CA GLY A 77 12.70 -10.84 5.12
C GLY A 77 14.13 -10.40 4.78
N THR A 78 14.45 -10.28 3.50
CA THR A 78 15.74 -9.84 2.94
C THR A 78 15.47 -9.03 1.68
N ASP A 79 16.42 -8.22 1.23
CA ASP A 79 16.28 -7.47 -0.02
C ASP A 79 16.03 -8.41 -1.22
N ARG A 80 14.99 -8.10 -1.99
CA ARG A 80 14.61 -8.89 -3.17
C ARG A 80 14.13 -7.98 -4.29
N TYR A 81 14.54 -8.30 -5.51
CA TYR A 81 13.92 -7.74 -6.71
C TYR A 81 12.75 -8.62 -7.11
N VAL A 82 11.54 -8.05 -7.09
CA VAL A 82 10.29 -8.77 -7.29
C VAL A 82 9.44 -8.04 -8.32
N LYS A 83 8.73 -8.81 -9.13
CA LYS A 83 7.69 -8.32 -10.05
C LYS A 83 6.47 -9.22 -9.99
N VAL A 84 5.35 -8.76 -10.53
CA VAL A 84 4.11 -9.54 -10.61
C VAL A 84 3.93 -10.10 -12.02
N CYS A 85 3.52 -11.36 -12.10
CA CYS A 85 2.98 -12.00 -13.30
C CYS A 85 1.49 -12.25 -13.10
N PHE A 86 0.67 -11.68 -13.97
CA PHE A 86 -0.78 -11.84 -13.98
C PHE A 86 -1.17 -13.02 -14.86
N HIS A 87 -2.14 -13.79 -14.39
CA HIS A 87 -2.64 -14.99 -15.05
C HIS A 87 -4.14 -14.86 -15.34
N PRO A 88 -4.51 -14.03 -16.33
CA PRO A 88 -5.91 -13.88 -16.72
C PRO A 88 -6.51 -15.22 -17.14
N GLN A 89 -7.84 -15.34 -17.05
CA GLN A 89 -8.54 -16.57 -17.43
C GLN A 89 -8.39 -16.92 -18.92
N SER A 90 -8.07 -15.92 -19.74
CA SER A 90 -7.79 -16.01 -21.17
C SER A 90 -6.68 -15.03 -21.54
N GLY A 91 -5.89 -15.31 -22.58
CA GLY A 91 -4.93 -14.34 -23.13
C GLY A 91 -3.47 -14.50 -22.68
N GLY A 92 -3.09 -15.67 -22.14
CA GLY A 92 -1.70 -15.94 -21.75
C GLY A 92 -1.29 -15.25 -20.44
N THR A 93 -0.10 -15.59 -19.94
CA THR A 93 0.47 -14.96 -18.74
C THR A 93 1.18 -13.67 -19.13
N GLU A 94 0.94 -12.59 -18.38
CA GLU A 94 1.59 -11.31 -18.58
C GLU A 94 2.39 -10.91 -17.34
N CYS A 95 3.69 -10.75 -17.48
CA CYS A 95 4.55 -10.27 -16.41
C CYS A 95 4.88 -8.79 -16.58
N GLN A 96 4.89 -8.05 -15.47
CA GLN A 96 5.48 -6.71 -15.44
C GLN A 96 6.87 -6.71 -16.09
N SER A 97 7.19 -5.64 -16.81
CA SER A 97 8.44 -5.51 -17.57
C SER A 97 9.66 -5.35 -16.65
N GLY A 98 9.51 -4.63 -15.54
CA GLY A 98 10.58 -4.34 -14.59
C GLY A 98 10.41 -5.02 -13.23
N TYR A 99 11.53 -5.20 -12.53
CA TYR A 99 11.54 -5.58 -11.12
C TYR A 99 11.53 -4.35 -10.22
N LYS A 100 10.87 -4.45 -9.08
CA LYS A 100 10.94 -3.49 -7.98
C LYS A 100 11.79 -4.06 -6.85
N LEU A 101 12.61 -3.22 -6.23
CA LEU A 101 13.35 -3.59 -5.03
C LEU A 101 12.41 -3.55 -3.82
N ALA A 102 12.09 -4.72 -3.28
CA ALA A 102 11.50 -4.87 -1.96
C ALA A 102 12.62 -4.92 -0.92
N LYS A 103 12.69 -3.87 -0.09
CA LYS A 103 13.68 -3.78 1.00
C LYS A 103 13.25 -4.65 2.18
N ALA A 104 14.23 -5.31 2.80
CA ALA A 104 14.02 -6.17 3.95
C ALA A 104 13.18 -5.47 5.04
N GLY A 105 12.16 -6.16 5.55
CA GLY A 105 11.33 -5.68 6.65
C GLY A 105 10.36 -4.53 6.31
N SER A 106 10.33 -4.08 5.05
CA SER A 106 9.50 -2.95 4.62
C SER A 106 8.46 -3.38 3.59
N TRP A 107 7.24 -2.84 3.72
CA TRP A 107 6.19 -3.03 2.71
C TRP A 107 6.57 -2.33 1.41
N THR A 108 6.39 -3.03 0.29
CA THR A 108 6.67 -2.54 -1.06
C THR A 108 5.47 -2.80 -1.94
N VAL A 109 4.92 -1.73 -2.53
CA VAL A 109 3.84 -1.80 -3.53
C VAL A 109 4.41 -2.31 -4.86
N VAL A 110 4.09 -3.54 -5.24
CA VAL A 110 4.62 -4.18 -6.45
C VAL A 110 3.73 -3.89 -7.66
N ALA A 111 2.41 -3.95 -7.49
CA ALA A 111 1.42 -3.54 -8.49
C ALA A 111 0.33 -2.68 -7.84
N THR A 112 -0.17 -1.67 -8.54
CA THR A 112 -1.15 -0.71 -8.03
C THR A 112 -2.51 -0.87 -8.70
N ASN A 113 -3.59 -0.56 -7.99
CA ASN A 113 -4.97 -0.54 -8.50
C ASN A 113 -5.35 -1.84 -9.23
N VAL A 114 -5.05 -2.97 -8.61
CA VAL A 114 -5.35 -4.30 -9.14
C VAL A 114 -6.79 -4.65 -8.75
N LYS A 115 -7.57 -5.13 -9.72
CA LYS A 115 -8.94 -5.58 -9.46
C LYS A 115 -8.96 -6.77 -8.51
N ASP A 116 -9.97 -6.86 -7.67
CA ASP A 116 -10.21 -8.04 -6.84
C ASP A 116 -10.30 -9.32 -7.67
N ARG A 117 -9.94 -10.46 -7.05
CA ARG A 117 -9.96 -11.79 -7.68
C ARG A 117 -9.06 -11.92 -8.91
N THR A 118 -8.08 -11.05 -9.05
CA THR A 118 -7.04 -11.14 -10.08
C THR A 118 -6.04 -12.22 -9.69
N ARG A 119 -5.80 -13.16 -10.60
CA ARG A 119 -4.80 -14.22 -10.39
C ARG A 119 -3.41 -13.71 -10.68
N TYR A 120 -2.48 -13.96 -9.77
CA TYR A 120 -1.11 -13.53 -9.95
C TYR A 120 -0.07 -14.43 -9.26
N GLN A 121 1.19 -14.28 -9.67
CA GLN A 121 2.37 -14.82 -9.01
C GLN A 121 3.39 -13.71 -8.83
N PHE A 122 4.17 -13.79 -7.76
CA PHE A 122 5.41 -13.05 -7.64
C PHE A 122 6.50 -13.78 -8.42
N TYR A 123 7.25 -13.03 -9.23
CA TYR A 123 8.49 -13.47 -9.85
C TYR A 123 9.65 -12.74 -9.19
N PHE A 124 10.53 -13.51 -8.54
CA PHE A 124 11.75 -13.03 -7.89
C PHE A 124 12.91 -13.14 -8.87
N ARG A 125 13.73 -12.07 -8.96
CA ARG A 125 14.92 -12.08 -9.83
C ARG A 125 15.94 -13.15 -9.40
N SER A 126 16.00 -13.46 -8.11
CA SER A 126 16.85 -14.51 -7.55
C SER A 126 16.02 -15.73 -7.16
N ASP A 127 16.60 -16.91 -7.36
CA ASP A 127 16.05 -18.21 -6.97
C ASP A 127 16.30 -18.55 -5.48
N ALA A 128 17.10 -17.75 -4.77
CA ALA A 128 17.38 -17.94 -3.34
C ALA A 128 16.08 -17.95 -2.52
N LYS A 129 16.04 -18.74 -1.44
CA LYS A 129 14.90 -18.80 -0.51
C LYS A 129 14.46 -17.39 -0.11
N SER A 130 13.15 -17.19 -0.01
CA SER A 130 12.56 -15.92 0.44
C SER A 130 11.33 -16.19 1.30
N THR A 131 11.23 -15.50 2.42
CA THR A 131 10.09 -15.55 3.34
C THR A 131 9.64 -14.13 3.64
N GLY A 132 8.39 -13.98 4.07
CA GLY A 132 7.85 -12.67 4.44
C GLY A 132 6.33 -12.65 4.48
N HIS A 133 5.74 -11.50 4.16
CA HIS A 133 4.30 -11.28 4.15
C HIS A 133 3.82 -10.65 2.84
N ILE A 134 2.57 -10.92 2.49
CA ILE A 134 1.86 -10.42 1.32
C ILE A 134 0.58 -9.76 1.81
N ALA A 135 0.19 -8.65 1.19
CA ALA A 135 -1.11 -8.01 1.41
C ALA A 135 -1.65 -7.55 0.04
N ASP A 136 -2.84 -8.00 -0.32
CA ASP A 136 -3.40 -7.95 -1.67
C ASP A 136 -4.93 -8.02 -1.71
#